data_AF-A0A3M7NEN2-F1
#
_entry.id   AF-A0A3M7NEN2-F1
#
_cell.length_a   1.000
_cell.length_b   1.000
_cell.length_c   1.000
_cell.angle_alpha   90.00
_cell.angle_beta   90.00
_cell.angle_gamma   90.00
#
_symmetry.space_group_name_H-M   'P 1'
#
loop_
_entity.id
_entity.type
_entity.pdbx_description
1 polymer ?
#
loop_
_entity_poly.entity_id
_entity_poly.type
_entity_poly.pdbx_seq_one_letter_code
_entity_poly.pdbx_strand_id
1 'polypeptide(L)'
;MAVDSQASPPSQEAIESAEKLYNAIQMAFPEAVRDFESKWTAWDVVCHSQTAPASSLNTYVRTDEFEALKRLGPKTISFVVFKLTRDTDQNSYGVLLYNALENDPNYSVNLDQAIVSKEGLWRYSSQIVELNYQRNKIVNEHARAWKEHCQRSWLSSDSDVYTDGEAYWDLLDMGTSIIPHIMVEYHDDPGGFWFQLLHQIIHGRKMNAYMFQKRVLFELWCQFFNKGEHDQAPLYIPTQMDHRIRPSSFAEYVPR
;
A
#
# COMPACT_ATOMS: atom_id res chain seq x y z
N MET A 1 -16.87 -33.00 -1.71
CA MET A 1 -18.01 -32.21 -2.24
C MET A 1 -17.46 -30.85 -2.59
N ALA A 2 -17.22 -30.58 -3.88
CA ALA A 2 -16.76 -29.29 -4.34
C ALA A 2 -17.96 -28.35 -4.36
N VAL A 3 -17.93 -27.30 -3.53
CA VAL A 3 -18.87 -26.20 -3.69
C VAL A 3 -18.41 -25.46 -4.94
N ASP A 4 -19.08 -25.72 -6.06
CA ASP A 4 -19.15 -24.81 -7.20
C ASP A 4 -19.67 -23.48 -6.68
N SER A 5 -18.76 -22.70 -6.13
CA SER A 5 -18.99 -21.31 -5.77
C SER A 5 -18.98 -20.59 -7.11
N GLN A 6 -20.17 -20.47 -7.67
CA GLN A 6 -20.47 -19.59 -8.80
C GLN A 6 -19.77 -18.27 -8.50
N ALA A 7 -18.85 -17.88 -9.38
CA ALA A 7 -18.10 -16.66 -9.19
C ALA A 7 -19.10 -15.49 -9.22
N SER A 8 -19.23 -14.81 -8.08
CA SER A 8 -20.09 -13.63 -7.97
C SER A 8 -19.29 -12.38 -8.30
N PRO A 9 -19.92 -11.36 -8.91
CA PRO A 9 -19.32 -10.04 -8.99
C PRO A 9 -19.04 -9.51 -7.57
N PRO A 10 -18.09 -8.58 -7.39
CA PRO A 10 -17.87 -7.95 -6.10
C PRO A 10 -19.15 -7.24 -5.63
N SER A 11 -19.33 -7.14 -4.31
CA SER A 11 -20.45 -6.41 -3.73
C SER A 11 -20.38 -4.92 -4.12
N GLN A 12 -21.55 -4.27 -4.19
CA GLN A 12 -21.62 -2.84 -4.51
C GLN A 12 -20.87 -2.02 -3.45
N GLU A 13 -20.96 -2.42 -2.18
CA GLU A 13 -20.24 -1.82 -1.07
C GLU A 13 -18.72 -1.94 -1.21
N ALA A 14 -18.24 -3.07 -1.74
CA ALA A 14 -16.81 -3.26 -1.99
C ALA A 14 -16.31 -2.36 -3.13
N ILE A 15 -17.10 -2.22 -4.20
CA ILE A 15 -16.81 -1.28 -5.31
C ILE A 15 -16.73 0.16 -4.78
N GLU A 16 -17.74 0.59 -4.04
CA GLU A 16 -17.81 1.93 -3.45
C GLU A 16 -16.68 2.18 -2.46
N SER A 17 -16.29 1.17 -1.68
CA SER A 17 -15.17 1.26 -0.75
C SER A 17 -13.84 1.52 -1.46
N ALA A 18 -13.57 0.78 -2.53
CA ALA A 18 -12.36 0.96 -3.34
C ALA A 18 -12.35 2.32 -4.06
N GLU A 19 -13.50 2.73 -4.62
CA GLU A 19 -13.66 4.03 -5.27
C GLU A 19 -13.47 5.19 -4.28
N LYS A 20 -14.04 5.10 -3.08
CA LYS A 20 -13.87 6.11 -2.04
C LYS A 20 -12.40 6.31 -1.66
N LEU A 21 -11.66 5.22 -1.44
CA LEU A 21 -10.24 5.31 -1.10
C LEU A 21 -9.42 5.87 -2.28
N TYR A 22 -9.67 5.38 -3.49
CA TYR A 22 -9.00 5.90 -4.69
C TYR A 22 -9.24 7.41 -4.86
N ASN A 23 -10.48 7.88 -4.70
CA ASN A 23 -10.82 9.30 -4.81
C ASN A 23 -10.16 10.14 -3.71
N ALA A 24 -10.10 9.63 -2.47
CA ALA A 24 -9.38 10.30 -1.39
C ALA A 24 -7.89 10.46 -1.71
N ILE A 25 -7.26 9.40 -2.22
CA ILE A 25 -5.87 9.44 -2.66
C ILE A 25 -5.69 10.39 -3.85
N GLN A 26 -6.60 10.38 -4.83
CA GLN A 26 -6.52 11.27 -5.98
C GLN A 26 -6.59 12.75 -5.59
N MET A 27 -7.42 13.08 -4.59
CA MET A 27 -7.51 14.44 -4.06
C MET A 27 -6.23 14.87 -3.32
N ALA A 28 -5.68 13.99 -2.48
CA ALA A 28 -4.49 14.30 -1.66
C ALA A 28 -3.16 14.19 -2.43
N PHE A 29 -3.07 13.24 -3.37
CA PHE A 29 -1.86 12.82 -4.07
C PHE A 29 -2.11 12.59 -5.57
N PRO A 30 -2.53 13.62 -6.32
CA PRO A 30 -2.88 13.47 -7.74
C PRO A 30 -1.69 13.03 -8.61
N GLU A 31 -0.45 13.35 -8.21
CA GLU A 31 0.74 12.94 -8.94
C GLU A 31 0.99 11.43 -8.82
N ALA A 32 0.76 10.84 -7.65
CA ALA A 32 0.85 9.39 -7.44
C ALA A 32 -0.11 8.64 -8.38
N VAL A 33 -1.36 9.12 -8.45
CA VAL A 33 -2.40 8.54 -9.32
C VAL A 33 -2.01 8.69 -10.78
N ARG A 34 -1.56 9.87 -11.21
CA ARG A 34 -1.11 10.09 -12.60
C ARG A 34 0.06 9.20 -13.00
N ASP A 35 1.04 9.02 -12.12
CA ASP A 35 2.20 8.17 -12.40
C ASP A 35 1.81 6.69 -12.52
N PHE A 36 0.97 6.21 -11.59
CA PHE A 36 0.42 4.85 -11.67
C PHE A 36 -0.38 4.64 -12.96
N GLU A 37 -1.31 5.53 -13.28
CA GLU A 37 -2.15 5.44 -14.48
C GLU A 37 -1.30 5.41 -15.76
N SER A 38 -0.26 6.25 -15.85
CA SER A 38 0.65 6.24 -16.99
C SER A 38 1.38 4.89 -17.14
N LYS A 39 1.87 4.30 -16.05
CA LYS A 39 2.54 2.99 -16.07
C LYS A 39 1.58 1.85 -16.35
N TRP A 40 0.38 1.93 -15.79
CA TRP A 40 -0.71 0.97 -16.03
C TRP A 40 -1.08 0.94 -17.51
N THR A 41 -1.29 2.10 -18.14
CA THR A 41 -1.59 2.17 -19.58
C THR A 41 -0.46 1.62 -20.44
N ALA A 42 0.80 1.88 -20.08
CA ALA A 42 1.94 1.32 -20.81
C ALA A 42 1.95 -0.23 -20.74
N TRP A 43 1.74 -0.79 -19.55
CA TRP A 43 1.66 -2.23 -19.37
C TRP A 43 0.45 -2.85 -20.10
N ASP A 44 -0.71 -2.17 -20.05
CA ASP A 44 -1.92 -2.59 -20.74
C ASP A 44 -1.72 -2.73 -22.26
N VAL A 45 -1.03 -1.77 -22.89
CA VAL A 45 -0.69 -1.84 -24.33
C VAL A 45 0.15 -3.07 -24.65
N VAL A 46 1.10 -3.44 -23.79
CA VAL A 46 1.92 -4.64 -23.98
C VAL A 46 1.09 -5.90 -23.84
N CYS A 47 0.18 -5.96 -22.86
CA CYS A 47 -0.74 -7.09 -22.70
C CYS A 47 -1.60 -7.32 -23.97
N HIS A 48 -2.03 -6.25 -24.64
CA HIS A 48 -2.83 -6.31 -25.86
C HIS A 48 -2.03 -6.62 -27.14
N SER A 49 -0.77 -6.22 -27.20
CA SER A 49 0.06 -6.41 -28.39
C SER A 49 0.54 -7.85 -28.56
N GLN A 50 0.39 -8.68 -27.53
CA GLN A 50 0.73 -10.10 -27.58
C GLN A 50 -0.39 -10.89 -28.30
N THR A 51 -0.29 -10.97 -29.63
CA THR A 51 -1.27 -11.64 -30.52
C THR A 51 -1.12 -13.17 -30.62
N ALA A 52 -0.10 -13.77 -30.00
CA ALA A 52 0.05 -15.22 -29.92
C ALA A 52 -0.81 -15.77 -28.78
N PRO A 53 -1.35 -17.00 -28.87
CA PRO A 53 -2.05 -17.61 -27.73
C PRO A 53 -1.07 -17.62 -26.56
N ALA A 54 -1.29 -16.75 -25.58
CA ALA A 54 -0.44 -16.61 -24.41
C ALA A 54 -0.54 -17.92 -23.63
N SER A 55 0.32 -18.88 -23.98
CA SER A 55 0.31 -20.21 -23.38
C SER A 55 0.81 -20.19 -21.92
N SER A 56 1.22 -19.02 -21.41
CA SER A 56 1.58 -18.85 -20.01
C SER A 56 1.45 -17.40 -19.53
N LEU A 57 0.88 -17.22 -18.33
CA LEU A 57 0.90 -15.97 -17.56
C LEU A 57 2.29 -15.33 -17.40
N ASN A 58 3.34 -16.16 -17.50
CA ASN A 58 4.73 -15.73 -17.41
C ASN A 58 5.11 -14.64 -18.43
N THR A 59 4.39 -14.51 -19.54
CA THR A 59 4.70 -13.48 -20.55
C THR A 59 4.29 -12.08 -20.10
N TYR A 60 3.24 -11.95 -19.27
CA TYR A 60 2.74 -10.65 -18.80
C TYR A 60 3.51 -10.09 -17.61
N VAL A 61 4.13 -10.95 -16.81
CA VAL A 61 4.89 -10.57 -15.60
C VAL A 61 6.39 -10.36 -15.85
N ARG A 62 6.87 -10.61 -17.08
CA ARG A 62 8.30 -10.50 -17.46
C ARG A 62 8.61 -9.28 -18.32
N THR A 63 7.71 -8.31 -18.37
CA THR A 63 7.88 -7.09 -19.17
C THR A 63 8.47 -5.97 -18.32
N ASP A 64 9.18 -5.04 -18.95
CA ASP A 64 9.75 -3.89 -18.25
C ASP A 64 8.65 -2.99 -17.65
N GLU A 65 7.49 -2.93 -18.30
CA GLU A 65 6.32 -2.19 -17.84
C GLU A 65 5.70 -2.80 -16.58
N PHE A 66 5.66 -4.14 -16.48
CA PHE A 66 5.21 -4.82 -15.26
C PHE A 66 6.18 -4.56 -14.10
N GLU A 67 7.49 -4.67 -14.35
CA GLU A 67 8.50 -4.37 -13.33
C GLU A 67 8.47 -2.89 -12.90
N ALA A 68 8.19 -1.96 -13.81
CA ALA A 68 7.99 -0.55 -13.48
C ALA A 68 6.81 -0.31 -12.53
N LEU A 69 5.69 -1.03 -12.70
CA LEU A 69 4.57 -1.02 -11.77
C LEU A 69 4.97 -1.66 -10.43
N LYS A 70 5.69 -2.77 -10.46
CA LYS A 70 6.13 -3.49 -9.25
C LYS A 70 7.08 -2.66 -8.38
N ARG A 71 7.97 -1.85 -8.98
CA ARG A 71 8.88 -0.92 -8.27
C ARG A 71 8.15 0.16 -7.46
N LEU A 72 6.93 0.53 -7.85
CA LEU A 72 6.11 1.43 -7.03
C LEU A 72 5.76 0.80 -5.68
N GLY A 73 5.65 -0.53 -5.64
CA GLY A 73 5.45 -1.34 -4.44
C GLY A 73 4.05 -1.26 -3.83
N PRO A 74 3.87 -1.73 -2.59
CA PRO A 74 2.56 -1.91 -1.96
C PRO A 74 1.70 -0.64 -1.84
N LYS A 75 2.30 0.55 -1.97
CA LYS A 75 1.57 1.83 -1.95
C LYS A 75 0.62 2.02 -3.14
N THR A 76 0.70 1.16 -4.17
CA THR A 76 -0.24 1.19 -5.30
C THR A 76 -1.33 0.13 -5.23
N ILE A 77 -1.37 -0.69 -4.17
CA ILE A 77 -2.37 -1.77 -4.03
C ILE A 77 -3.79 -1.21 -4.18
N SER A 78 -4.12 -0.09 -3.53
CA SER A 78 -5.46 0.52 -3.64
C SER A 78 -5.80 0.98 -5.07
N PHE A 79 -4.80 1.36 -5.88
CA PHE A 79 -5.01 1.70 -7.29
C PHE A 79 -5.35 0.46 -8.11
N VAL A 80 -4.62 -0.64 -7.87
CA VAL A 80 -4.89 -1.93 -8.52
C VAL A 80 -6.27 -2.44 -8.14
N VAL A 81 -6.63 -2.41 -6.86
CA VAL A 81 -7.97 -2.80 -6.39
C VAL A 81 -9.06 -1.98 -7.06
N PHE A 82 -8.87 -0.65 -7.19
CA PHE A 82 -9.80 0.21 -7.93
C PHE A 82 -9.93 -0.18 -9.40
N LYS A 83 -8.82 -0.53 -10.09
CA LYS A 83 -8.89 -1.04 -11.47
C LYS A 83 -9.71 -2.33 -11.56
N LEU A 84 -9.53 -3.24 -10.62
CA LEU A 84 -10.24 -4.52 -10.57
C LEU A 84 -11.75 -4.39 -10.34
N THR A 85 -12.24 -3.26 -9.84
CA THR A 85 -13.70 -3.02 -9.74
C THR A 85 -14.35 -2.71 -11.08
N ARG A 86 -13.57 -2.30 -12.08
CA ARG A 86 -14.07 -1.91 -13.38
C ARG A 86 -14.10 -3.14 -14.27
N ASP A 87 -15.31 -3.59 -14.59
CA ASP A 87 -15.60 -4.75 -15.42
C ASP A 87 -15.17 -4.54 -16.88
N THR A 88 -13.86 -4.66 -17.09
CA THR A 88 -13.24 -4.71 -18.41
C THR A 88 -12.33 -5.92 -18.42
N ASP A 89 -12.33 -6.64 -19.53
CA ASP A 89 -11.44 -7.78 -19.78
C ASP A 89 -9.97 -7.44 -19.49
N GLN A 90 -9.62 -6.16 -19.66
CA GLN A 90 -8.31 -5.56 -19.55
C GLN A 90 -7.81 -5.51 -18.10
N ASN A 91 -8.68 -5.12 -17.16
CA ASN A 91 -8.27 -4.95 -15.77
C ASN A 91 -8.04 -6.28 -15.04
N SER A 92 -8.56 -7.38 -15.57
CA SER A 92 -8.45 -8.71 -14.96
C SER A 92 -7.00 -9.19 -14.79
N TYR A 93 -6.06 -8.70 -15.61
CA TYR A 93 -4.63 -8.96 -15.45
C TYR A 93 -4.03 -8.28 -14.21
N GLY A 94 -4.69 -7.26 -13.66
CA GLY A 94 -4.31 -6.59 -12.41
C GLY A 94 -4.16 -7.54 -11.23
N VAL A 95 -4.82 -8.70 -11.26
CA VAL A 95 -4.65 -9.79 -10.28
C VAL A 95 -3.18 -10.19 -10.14
N LEU A 96 -2.42 -10.22 -11.25
CA LEU A 96 -1.01 -10.59 -11.26
C LEU A 96 -0.16 -9.55 -10.54
N LEU A 97 -0.42 -8.28 -10.81
CA LEU A 97 0.28 -7.18 -10.14
C LEU A 97 -0.09 -7.15 -8.66
N TYR A 98 -1.36 -7.29 -8.32
CA TYR A 98 -1.82 -7.33 -6.94
C TYR A 98 -1.09 -8.41 -6.14
N ASN A 99 -1.04 -9.65 -6.65
CA ASN A 99 -0.33 -10.75 -5.97
C ASN A 99 1.20 -10.57 -5.93
N ALA A 100 1.78 -9.80 -6.85
CA ALA A 100 3.20 -9.47 -6.80
C ALA A 100 3.52 -8.38 -5.77
N LEU A 101 2.53 -7.60 -5.34
CA LEU A 101 2.64 -6.52 -4.37
C LEU A 101 2.18 -6.92 -2.96
N GLU A 102 1.20 -7.83 -2.88
CA GLU A 102 0.61 -8.29 -1.62
C GLU A 102 1.52 -9.33 -0.94
N ASN A 103 1.85 -9.06 0.32
CA ASN A 103 2.70 -9.94 1.13
C ASN A 103 1.91 -10.64 2.24
N ASP A 104 0.68 -10.19 2.54
CA ASP A 104 -0.19 -10.84 3.51
C ASP A 104 -0.90 -12.05 2.86
N PRO A 105 -0.62 -13.28 3.32
CA PRO A 105 -1.24 -14.49 2.75
C PRO A 105 -2.75 -14.52 2.93
N ASN A 106 -3.33 -13.79 3.90
CA ASN A 106 -4.78 -13.72 4.12
C ASN A 106 -5.50 -12.88 3.05
N TYR A 107 -4.77 -12.01 2.36
CA TYR A 107 -5.31 -11.13 1.33
C TYR A 107 -4.76 -11.43 -0.06
N SER A 108 -3.89 -12.44 -0.17
CA SER A 108 -3.38 -12.96 -1.44
C SER A 108 -4.36 -13.98 -2.02
N VAL A 109 -4.45 -14.06 -3.35
CA VAL A 109 -5.23 -15.11 -4.02
C VAL A 109 -4.29 -16.18 -4.59
N ASN A 110 -4.60 -17.46 -4.34
CA ASN A 110 -3.80 -18.56 -4.86
C ASN A 110 -4.10 -18.77 -6.35
N LEU A 111 -3.16 -18.36 -7.20
CA LEU A 111 -3.20 -18.58 -8.64
C LEU A 111 -2.74 -20.00 -8.93
N ASP A 112 -3.69 -20.92 -9.16
CA ASP A 112 -3.34 -22.23 -9.69
C ASP A 112 -2.79 -22.04 -11.11
N GLN A 113 -1.49 -22.33 -11.28
CA GLN A 113 -0.78 -22.14 -12.54
C GLN A 113 -1.33 -23.02 -13.66
N ALA A 114 -2.13 -24.05 -13.35
CA ALA A 114 -2.54 -25.05 -14.31
C ALA A 114 -3.48 -24.50 -15.39
N ILE A 115 -4.44 -23.62 -15.07
CA ILE A 115 -5.35 -23.01 -16.06
C ILE A 115 -5.89 -21.68 -15.53
N VAL A 116 -5.22 -20.57 -15.82
CA VAL A 116 -5.81 -19.24 -15.62
C VAL A 116 -6.58 -18.86 -16.87
N SER A 117 -7.87 -19.21 -16.89
CA SER A 117 -8.81 -18.71 -17.89
C SER A 117 -9.21 -17.27 -17.57
N LYS A 118 -9.82 -16.59 -18.54
CA LYS A 118 -10.38 -15.25 -18.36
C LYS A 118 -11.41 -15.22 -17.21
N GLU A 119 -12.25 -16.24 -17.13
CA GLU A 119 -13.22 -16.43 -16.05
C GLU A 119 -12.54 -16.62 -14.69
N GLY A 120 -11.39 -17.31 -14.66
CA GLY A 120 -10.55 -17.44 -13.48
C GLY A 120 -10.02 -16.11 -12.99
N LEU A 121 -9.43 -15.29 -13.88
CA LEU A 121 -8.96 -13.94 -13.55
C LEU A 121 -10.08 -13.05 -13.03
N TRP A 122 -11.25 -13.10 -13.66
CA TRP A 122 -12.42 -12.35 -13.21
C TRP A 122 -12.84 -12.77 -11.80
N ARG A 123 -12.91 -14.08 -11.51
CA ARG A 123 -13.21 -14.59 -10.16
C ARG A 123 -12.20 -14.10 -9.13
N TYR A 124 -10.91 -14.12 -9.45
CA TYR A 124 -9.86 -13.61 -8.57
C TYR A 124 -9.96 -12.09 -8.36
N SER A 125 -10.33 -11.34 -9.40
CA SER A 125 -10.56 -9.89 -9.33
C SER A 125 -11.67 -9.58 -8.33
N SER A 126 -12.83 -10.25 -8.44
CA SER A 126 -13.95 -10.10 -7.50
C SER A 126 -13.53 -10.44 -6.07
N GLN A 127 -12.77 -11.52 -5.88
CA GLN A 127 -12.29 -11.94 -4.56
C GLN A 127 -11.34 -10.90 -3.95
N ILE A 128 -10.39 -10.37 -4.72
CA ILE A 128 -9.45 -9.34 -4.26
C ILE A 128 -10.20 -8.08 -3.83
N VAL A 129 -11.20 -7.65 -4.60
CA VAL A 129 -12.01 -6.47 -4.28
C VAL A 129 -12.76 -6.67 -2.95
N GLU A 130 -13.38 -7.84 -2.75
CA GLU A 130 -14.10 -8.14 -1.50
C GLU A 130 -13.15 -8.27 -0.29
N LEU A 131 -11.99 -8.92 -0.46
CA LEU A 131 -10.97 -8.99 0.60
C LEU A 131 -10.50 -7.60 1.01
N ASN A 132 -10.22 -6.71 0.04
CA ASN A 132 -9.80 -5.35 0.34
C ASN A 132 -10.92 -4.49 0.93
N TYR A 133 -12.18 -4.77 0.63
CA TYR A 133 -13.29 -4.14 1.34
C TYR A 133 -13.28 -4.48 2.84
N GLN A 134 -13.09 -5.75 3.21
CA GLN A 134 -12.96 -6.15 4.61
C GLN A 134 -11.74 -5.48 5.26
N ARG A 135 -10.59 -5.46 4.56
CA ARG A 135 -9.39 -4.73 5.00
C ARG A 135 -9.69 -3.26 5.29
N ASN A 136 -10.36 -2.57 4.36
CA ASN A 136 -10.66 -1.15 4.48
C ASN A 136 -11.49 -0.86 5.74
N LYS A 137 -12.43 -1.73 6.11
CA LYS A 137 -13.23 -1.57 7.34
C LYS A 137 -12.35 -1.67 8.58
N ILE A 138 -11.50 -2.70 8.63
CA ILE A 138 -10.57 -2.95 9.73
C ILE A 138 -9.60 -1.77 9.88
N VAL A 139 -8.96 -1.33 8.80
CA VAL A 139 -8.05 -0.16 8.83
C VAL A 139 -8.76 1.08 9.37
N ASN A 140 -9.97 1.39 8.89
CA ASN A 140 -10.71 2.57 9.32
C ASN A 140 -11.09 2.51 10.82
N GLU A 141 -11.34 1.32 11.35
CA GLU A 141 -11.62 1.12 12.77
C GLU A 141 -10.36 1.36 13.62
N HIS A 142 -9.25 0.69 13.32
CA HIS A 142 -8.02 0.85 14.09
C HIS A 142 -7.41 2.25 13.92
N ALA A 143 -7.46 2.84 12.73
CA ALA A 143 -6.99 4.21 12.51
C ALA A 143 -7.78 5.23 13.35
N ARG A 144 -9.10 5.05 13.48
CA ARG A 144 -9.94 5.88 14.37
C ARG A 144 -9.57 5.68 15.84
N ALA A 145 -9.51 4.42 16.29
CA ALA A 145 -9.16 4.10 17.67
C ALA A 145 -7.77 4.63 18.06
N TRP A 146 -6.80 4.52 17.14
CA TRP A 146 -5.45 5.05 17.35
C TRP A 146 -5.43 6.58 17.36
N LYS A 147 -6.19 7.25 16.50
CA LYS A 147 -6.38 8.72 16.56
C LYS A 147 -6.92 9.16 17.92
N GLU A 148 -7.95 8.49 18.44
CA GLU A 148 -8.52 8.79 19.75
C GLU A 148 -7.52 8.56 20.89
N HIS A 149 -6.70 7.51 20.80
CA HIS A 149 -5.58 7.29 21.72
C HIS A 149 -4.54 8.41 21.68
N CYS A 150 -4.12 8.81 20.47
CA CYS A 150 -3.18 9.92 20.28
C CYS A 150 -3.74 11.24 20.82
N GLN A 151 -5.02 11.51 20.58
CA GLN A 151 -5.70 12.69 21.09
C GLN A 151 -5.78 12.72 22.61
N ARG A 152 -6.02 11.59 23.29
CA ARG A 152 -5.98 11.54 24.77
C ARG A 152 -4.57 11.79 25.32
N SER A 153 -3.56 11.42 24.55
CA SER A 153 -2.16 11.48 24.93
C SER A 153 -1.44 12.74 24.43
N TRP A 154 -2.17 13.72 23.89
CA TRP A 154 -1.59 14.89 23.19
C TRP A 154 -0.66 15.78 24.06
N LEU A 155 -0.81 15.72 25.39
CA LEU A 155 0.05 16.44 26.35
C LEU A 155 1.30 15.65 26.76
N SER A 156 1.44 14.39 26.34
CA SER A 156 2.62 13.59 26.63
C SER A 156 3.85 14.19 25.93
N SER A 157 4.94 14.30 26.68
CA SER A 157 6.27 14.59 26.09
C SER A 157 6.99 13.32 25.65
N ASP A 158 6.52 12.15 26.10
CA ASP A 158 7.05 10.86 25.70
C ASP A 158 6.37 10.39 24.41
N SER A 159 7.17 10.21 23.36
CA SER A 159 6.70 9.74 22.07
C SER A 159 6.26 8.29 22.06
N ASP A 160 6.77 7.45 22.98
CA ASP A 160 6.42 6.03 23.02
C ASP A 160 4.95 5.82 23.33
N VAL A 161 4.33 6.73 24.09
CA VAL A 161 2.89 6.71 24.41
C VAL A 161 2.02 6.71 23.15
N TYR A 162 2.45 7.35 22.06
CA TYR A 162 1.70 7.34 20.79
C TYR A 162 1.85 6.04 20.00
N THR A 163 2.76 5.14 20.40
CA THR A 163 3.04 3.86 19.72
C THR A 163 2.79 2.64 20.59
N ASP A 164 2.25 2.81 21.80
CA ASP A 164 2.08 1.74 22.80
C ASP A 164 0.61 1.27 22.94
N GLY A 165 -0.20 1.49 21.91
CA GLY A 165 -1.64 1.13 21.92
C GLY A 165 -1.94 -0.08 21.05
N GLU A 166 -2.92 -0.90 21.46
CA GLU A 166 -3.40 -2.06 20.69
C GLU A 166 -3.71 -1.70 19.23
N ALA A 167 -4.46 -0.62 19.00
CA ALA A 167 -4.79 -0.16 17.65
C ALA A 167 -3.55 0.23 16.79
N TYR A 168 -2.44 0.65 17.41
CA TYR A 168 -1.18 0.89 16.68
C TYR A 168 -0.56 -0.44 16.23
N TRP A 169 -0.54 -1.43 17.13
CA TRP A 169 -0.02 -2.77 16.83
C TRP A 169 -0.87 -3.47 15.78
N ASP A 170 -2.20 -3.38 15.87
CA ASP A 170 -3.10 -3.94 14.87
C ASP A 170 -2.82 -3.35 13.47
N LEU A 171 -2.67 -2.02 13.37
CA LEU A 171 -2.31 -1.36 12.11
C LEU A 171 -0.92 -1.79 11.62
N LEU A 172 0.04 -1.96 12.53
CA LEU A 172 1.38 -2.40 12.18
C LEU A 172 1.38 -3.83 11.61
N ASP A 173 0.61 -4.73 12.21
CA ASP A 173 0.48 -6.13 11.79
C ASP A 173 -0.16 -6.28 10.40
N MET A 174 -0.98 -5.31 9.97
CA MET A 174 -1.53 -5.26 8.60
C MET A 174 -0.48 -4.93 7.52
N GLY A 175 0.71 -4.48 7.92
CA GLY A 175 1.89 -4.35 7.07
C GLY A 175 1.76 -3.33 5.92
N THR A 176 2.51 -3.56 4.84
CA THR A 176 2.71 -2.57 3.77
C THR A 176 1.46 -2.31 2.91
N SER A 177 0.46 -3.18 2.97
CA SER A 177 -0.77 -3.06 2.20
C SER A 177 -1.63 -1.84 2.58
N ILE A 178 -1.47 -1.33 3.79
CA ILE A 178 -2.26 -0.21 4.31
C ILE A 178 -1.60 1.16 4.13
N ILE A 179 -0.42 1.21 3.50
CA ILE A 179 0.30 2.47 3.21
C ILE A 179 -0.61 3.53 2.59
N PRO A 180 -1.47 3.23 1.59
CA PRO A 180 -2.33 4.24 0.99
C PRO A 180 -3.33 4.85 1.97
N HIS A 181 -3.93 4.03 2.84
CA HIS A 181 -4.84 4.50 3.89
C HIS A 181 -4.11 5.42 4.86
N ILE A 182 -2.95 4.99 5.35
CA ILE A 182 -2.16 5.76 6.30
C ILE A 182 -1.70 7.10 5.70
N MET A 183 -1.36 7.13 4.40
CA MET A 183 -0.98 8.37 3.73
C MET A 183 -2.15 9.35 3.58
N VAL A 184 -3.37 8.88 3.34
CA VAL A 184 -4.58 9.73 3.36
C VAL A 184 -4.79 10.31 4.76
N GLU A 185 -4.70 9.47 5.79
CA GLU A 185 -4.84 9.94 7.18
C GLU A 185 -3.74 10.92 7.59
N TYR A 186 -2.51 10.71 7.10
CA TYR A 186 -1.39 11.61 7.35
C TYR A 186 -1.54 12.95 6.61
N HIS A 187 -2.10 12.94 5.41
CA HIS A 187 -2.43 14.16 4.68
C HIS A 187 -3.42 15.05 5.45
N ASP A 188 -4.44 14.42 6.05
CA ASP A 188 -5.47 15.14 6.81
C ASP A 188 -4.98 15.58 8.21
N ASP A 189 -3.99 14.89 8.77
CA ASP A 189 -3.34 15.25 10.03
C ASP A 189 -1.79 15.27 9.91
N PRO A 190 -1.19 16.31 9.29
CA PRO A 190 0.26 16.42 9.11
C PRO A 190 1.04 16.54 10.43
N GLY A 191 0.36 16.86 11.53
CA GLY A 191 0.94 16.98 12.87
C GLY A 191 0.97 15.66 13.65
N GLY A 192 0.29 14.63 13.16
CA GLY A 192 0.17 13.32 13.79
C GLY A 192 1.47 12.52 13.83
N PHE A 193 1.39 11.32 14.41
CA PHE A 193 2.50 10.36 14.49
C PHE A 193 2.47 9.30 13.37
N TRP A 194 1.71 9.54 12.30
CA TRP A 194 1.58 8.65 11.14
C TRP A 194 2.92 8.28 10.50
N PHE A 195 3.89 9.21 10.48
CA PHE A 195 5.24 8.94 9.98
C PHE A 195 5.93 7.79 10.73
N GLN A 196 5.64 7.61 12.01
CA GLN A 196 6.26 6.57 12.83
C GLN A 196 5.69 5.20 12.47
N LEU A 197 4.37 5.12 12.29
CA LEU A 197 3.69 3.92 11.81
C LEU A 197 4.19 3.55 10.39
N LEU A 198 4.20 4.51 9.46
CA LEU A 198 4.73 4.30 8.10
C LEU A 198 6.18 3.82 8.11
N HIS A 199 7.02 4.44 8.94
CA HIS A 199 8.42 4.04 9.06
C HIS A 199 8.55 2.60 9.58
N GLN A 200 7.77 2.23 10.59
CA GLN A 200 7.84 0.88 11.15
C GLN A 200 7.23 -0.18 10.22
N ILE A 201 6.15 0.14 9.50
CA ILE A 201 5.56 -0.72 8.47
C ILE A 201 6.58 -1.02 7.37
N ILE A 202 7.28 0.00 6.86
CA ILE A 202 8.17 -0.16 5.71
C ILE A 202 9.54 -0.72 6.12
N HIS A 203 10.10 -0.25 7.23
CA HIS A 203 11.48 -0.59 7.61
C HIS A 203 11.57 -1.66 8.71
N GLY A 204 10.45 -2.12 9.26
CA GLY A 204 10.40 -3.15 10.32
C GLY A 204 10.97 -2.68 11.66
N ARG A 205 11.19 -1.38 11.86
CA ARG A 205 11.78 -0.81 13.09
C ARG A 205 11.24 0.57 13.39
N LYS A 206 11.25 0.97 14.66
CA LYS A 206 10.97 2.35 15.08
C LYS A 206 12.05 3.31 14.54
N MET A 207 11.66 4.55 14.28
CA MET A 207 12.58 5.61 13.81
C MET A 207 13.65 5.98 14.87
N ASN A 208 13.31 5.87 16.16
CA ASN A 208 14.20 6.16 17.31
C ASN A 208 14.92 7.52 17.23
N ALA A 209 14.21 8.53 16.71
CA ALA A 209 14.69 9.91 16.71
C ALA A 209 14.50 10.54 18.09
N TYR A 210 15.47 11.32 18.56
CA TYR A 210 15.31 12.10 19.78
C TYR A 210 14.36 13.30 19.57
N MET A 211 14.37 13.87 18.37
CA MET A 211 13.48 14.97 17.97
C MET A 211 12.93 14.74 16.56
N PHE A 212 11.65 15.05 16.39
CA PHE A 212 10.96 14.91 15.10
C PHE A 212 10.73 16.26 14.44
N GLN A 213 11.28 16.46 13.24
CA GLN A 213 10.90 17.58 12.37
C GLN A 213 9.64 17.20 11.59
N LYS A 214 8.47 17.14 12.27
CA LYS A 214 7.23 16.56 11.73
C LYS A 214 6.84 17.11 10.35
N ARG A 215 7.00 18.41 10.12
CA ARG A 215 6.73 19.03 8.82
C ARG A 215 7.65 18.52 7.71
N VAL A 216 8.95 18.44 7.99
CA VAL A 216 9.94 17.92 7.03
C VAL A 216 9.67 16.45 6.74
N LEU A 217 9.36 15.66 7.77
CA LEU A 217 8.97 14.26 7.62
C LEU A 217 7.72 14.12 6.73
N PHE A 218 6.69 14.93 6.99
CA PHE A 218 5.48 14.94 6.17
C PHE A 218 5.79 15.23 4.70
N GLU A 219 6.56 16.29 4.41
CA GLU A 219 6.96 16.65 3.06
C GLU A 219 7.72 15.51 2.34
N LEU A 220 8.62 14.82 3.05
CA LEU A 220 9.35 13.66 2.51
C LEU A 220 8.43 12.46 2.23
N TRP A 221 7.48 12.17 3.13
CA TRP A 221 6.50 11.10 2.92
C TRP A 221 5.57 11.41 1.76
N CYS A 222 5.11 12.67 1.61
CA CYS A 222 4.36 13.12 0.44
C CYS A 222 5.17 12.97 -0.86
N GLN A 223 6.45 13.34 -0.85
CA GLN A 223 7.32 13.19 -2.02
C GLN A 223 7.50 11.73 -2.41
N PHE A 224 7.77 10.86 -1.43
CA PHE A 224 7.86 9.42 -1.63
C PHE A 224 6.56 8.86 -2.20
N PHE A 225 5.41 9.20 -1.63
CA PHE A 225 4.15 8.65 -2.09
C PHE A 225 3.81 9.10 -3.51
N ASN A 226 4.08 10.38 -3.85
CA ASN A 226 3.83 10.93 -5.19
C ASN A 226 4.80 10.45 -6.28
N LYS A 227 6.09 10.27 -5.97
CA LYS A 227 7.14 10.13 -7.00
C LYS A 227 8.16 9.04 -6.75
N GLY A 228 8.30 8.56 -5.51
CA GLY A 228 9.34 7.60 -5.16
C GLY A 228 9.04 6.20 -5.69
N GLU A 229 10.06 5.37 -5.78
CA GLU A 229 9.88 3.91 -5.76
C GLU A 229 9.79 3.42 -4.30
N HIS A 230 9.38 2.17 -4.07
CA HIS A 230 9.14 1.68 -2.71
C HIS A 230 10.42 1.66 -1.84
N ASP A 231 11.56 1.31 -2.43
CA ASP A 231 12.87 1.29 -1.80
C ASP A 231 13.43 2.69 -1.48
N GLN A 232 12.82 3.74 -2.03
CA GLN A 232 13.14 5.15 -1.78
C GLN A 232 12.34 5.73 -0.61
N ALA A 233 11.65 4.89 0.18
CA ALA A 233 10.91 5.34 1.35
C ALA A 233 11.78 6.17 2.29
N PRO A 234 11.27 7.29 2.86
CA PRO A 234 12.07 8.16 3.71
C PRO A 234 12.73 7.39 4.84
N LEU A 235 14.05 7.46 4.87
CA LEU A 235 14.83 7.05 6.02
C LEU A 235 14.79 8.16 7.07
N TYR A 236 15.13 7.77 8.30
CA TYR A 236 15.39 8.72 9.37
C TYR A 236 16.48 9.72 8.95
N ILE A 237 16.21 11.01 9.07
CA ILE A 237 17.20 12.08 8.91
C ILE A 237 17.65 12.53 10.30
N PRO A 238 18.90 12.23 10.71
CA PRO A 238 19.43 12.66 12.00
C PRO A 238 19.40 14.18 12.16
N THR A 239 18.99 14.65 13.34
CA THR A 239 19.12 16.06 13.71
C THR A 239 20.48 16.34 14.34
N GLN A 240 20.89 17.61 14.41
CA GLN A 240 22.11 17.99 15.15
C GLN A 240 22.07 17.57 16.62
N MET A 241 20.89 17.47 17.23
CA MET A 241 20.75 17.00 18.62
C MET A 241 21.00 15.50 18.73
N ASP A 242 20.58 14.72 17.74
CA ASP A 242 20.88 13.29 17.69
C ASP A 242 22.38 13.02 17.58
N HIS A 243 23.12 13.87 16.86
CA HIS A 243 24.58 13.82 16.81
C HIS A 243 25.26 14.21 18.13
N ARG A 244 24.63 15.07 18.94
CA ARG A 244 25.18 15.52 20.24
C ARG A 244 24.92 14.53 21.37
N ILE A 245 23.83 13.76 21.28
CA ILE A 245 23.40 12.83 22.34
C ILE A 245 24.00 11.43 22.12
N ARG A 246 24.38 11.07 20.89
CA ARG A 246 25.01 9.77 20.61
C ARG A 246 26.55 9.85 20.79
N PRO A 247 27.15 9.14 21.76
CA PRO A 247 28.60 8.94 21.80
C PRO A 247 29.02 8.12 20.58
N SER A 248 30.26 8.31 20.16
CA SER A 248 30.92 7.86 18.93
C SER A 248 31.03 6.34 18.71
N SER A 249 29.99 5.54 18.96
CA SER A 249 30.07 4.06 18.91
C SER A 249 28.95 3.35 18.15
N PHE A 250 28.32 4.00 17.17
CA PHE A 250 27.61 3.27 16.11
C PHE A 250 28.32 3.56 14.80
N ALA A 251 29.04 2.56 14.31
CA ALA A 251 29.63 2.56 12.99
C ALA A 251 28.57 2.97 11.96
N GLU A 252 28.97 3.84 11.04
CA GLU A 252 28.21 4.28 9.88
C GLU A 252 27.53 3.06 9.23
N TYR A 253 26.21 3.00 9.32
CA TYR A 253 25.44 2.07 8.50
C TYR A 253 25.42 2.65 7.08
N VAL A 254 26.35 2.20 6.26
CA VAL A 254 26.34 2.41 4.81
C VAL A 254 25.34 1.40 4.23
N PRO A 255 24.22 1.84 3.63
CA PRO A 255 23.33 0.93 2.92
C PRO A 255 24.10 0.30 1.75
N ARG A 256 24.06 -1.03 1.64
CA ARG A 256 24.39 -1.73 0.39
C ARG A 256 23.17 -1.80 -0.49
#